data_AF-A0A4Q7ZT19-F1
#
_entry.id   AF-A0A4Q7ZT19-F1
#
_cell.length_a   1.000
_cell.length_b   1.000
_cell.length_c   1.000
_cell.angle_alpha   90.00
_cell.angle_beta   90.00
_cell.angle_gamma   90.00
#
_symmetry.space_group_name_H-M   'P 1'
#
loop_
_entity.id
_entity.type
_entity.pdbx_description
1 polymer ?
#
loop_
_entity_poly.entity_id
_entity_poly.type
_entity_poly.pdbx_seq_one_letter_code
_entity_poly.pdbx_strand_id
1 'polypeptide(L)'
;MKNAAIATAVTLSLALAGVVGWHTLGPRNDPAPELPPPGAFRPGTCRTVAEPVLSLARLAYRAKDRPTVPAPDRAELARVQTVLVSARSGAPEDLADALDGVVVAIGYARLRVDSGTFQPSYLRDLDTARQRLQAACVA
;
A
#
# COMPACT_ATOMS: atom_id res chain seq x y z
N MET A 1 53.88 -48.42 -36.10
CA MET A 1 53.89 -47.26 -35.19
C MET A 1 52.49 -46.65 -35.13
N LYS A 2 52.05 -46.32 -33.91
CA LYS A 2 50.84 -45.57 -33.51
C LYS A 2 49.56 -46.37 -33.28
N ASN A 3 49.49 -46.96 -32.09
CA ASN A 3 48.25 -47.13 -31.34
C ASN A 3 47.86 -45.74 -30.77
N ALA A 4 46.60 -45.33 -30.90
CA ALA A 4 46.07 -44.18 -30.20
C ALA A 4 44.72 -44.55 -29.58
N ALA A 5 44.65 -44.34 -28.27
CA ALA A 5 43.59 -44.73 -27.36
C ALA A 5 42.26 -43.99 -27.63
N ILE A 6 41.17 -44.72 -27.44
CA ILE A 6 39.79 -44.23 -27.46
C ILE A 6 39.49 -43.63 -26.08
N ALA A 7 39.33 -42.31 -26.02
CA ALA A 7 38.88 -41.61 -24.82
C ALA A 7 37.35 -41.39 -24.91
N THR A 8 36.62 -42.15 -24.10
CA THR A 8 35.19 -41.98 -23.82
C THR A 8 34.93 -40.65 -23.12
N ALA A 9 34.21 -39.73 -23.77
CA ALA A 9 33.62 -38.56 -23.14
C ALA A 9 32.09 -38.73 -23.14
N VAL A 10 31.55 -39.11 -21.99
CA VAL A 10 30.11 -39.15 -21.71
C VAL A 10 29.60 -37.72 -21.61
N THR A 11 28.83 -37.27 -22.60
CA THR A 11 28.13 -35.98 -22.57
C THR A 11 26.71 -36.21 -22.06
N LEU A 12 26.48 -35.89 -20.78
CA LEU A 12 25.16 -35.77 -20.18
C LEU A 12 24.51 -34.48 -20.67
N SER A 13 23.63 -34.57 -21.68
CA SER A 13 22.78 -33.46 -22.10
C SER A 13 21.56 -33.38 -21.17
N LEU A 14 21.64 -32.53 -20.13
CA LEU A 14 20.45 -32.15 -19.35
C LEU A 14 19.55 -31.23 -20.18
N ALA A 15 18.36 -31.73 -20.50
CA ALA A 15 17.28 -30.96 -21.10
C ALA A 15 16.65 -30.04 -20.03
N LEU A 16 16.99 -28.74 -20.06
CA LEU A 16 16.23 -27.70 -19.36
C LEU A 16 15.07 -27.28 -20.27
N ALA A 17 13.92 -27.91 -20.06
CA ALA A 17 12.65 -27.46 -20.63
C ALA A 17 12.31 -26.07 -20.06
N GLY A 18 12.60 -25.04 -20.86
CA GLY A 18 12.20 -23.67 -20.57
C GLY A 18 10.68 -23.54 -20.66
N VAL A 19 10.00 -23.65 -19.53
CA VAL A 19 8.62 -23.18 -19.39
C VAL A 19 8.70 -21.67 -19.32
N VAL A 20 8.67 -21.00 -20.47
CA VAL A 20 8.43 -19.56 -20.53
C VAL A 20 6.97 -19.37 -20.18
N GLY A 21 6.68 -19.26 -18.89
CA GLY A 21 5.40 -18.81 -18.38
C GLY A 21 5.18 -17.37 -18.84
N TRP A 22 4.44 -17.20 -19.94
CA TRP A 22 3.84 -15.93 -20.31
C TRP A 22 2.87 -15.53 -19.19
N HIS A 23 3.36 -14.81 -18.19
CA HIS A 23 2.49 -14.03 -17.31
C HIS A 23 1.96 -12.87 -18.14
N THR A 24 0.76 -13.03 -18.66
CA THR A 24 -0.04 -11.95 -19.20
C THR A 24 -0.19 -10.88 -18.11
N LEU A 25 0.60 -9.81 -18.23
CA LEU A 25 0.45 -8.55 -17.49
C LEU A 25 -0.80 -7.84 -18.02
N GLY A 26 -1.97 -8.45 -17.81
CA GLY A 26 -3.25 -7.77 -17.97
C GLY A 26 -3.46 -6.83 -16.78
N PRO A 27 -4.15 -5.68 -16.97
CA PRO A 27 -4.49 -4.80 -15.87
C PRO A 27 -5.28 -5.59 -14.80
N ARG A 28 -4.73 -5.65 -13.58
CA ARG A 28 -5.37 -6.26 -12.42
C ARG A 28 -6.57 -5.40 -12.02
N ASN A 29 -7.75 -5.75 -12.52
CA ASN A 29 -9.01 -5.23 -12.01
C ASN A 29 -9.34 -5.92 -10.69
N ASP A 30 -8.50 -5.72 -9.67
CA ASP A 30 -8.81 -6.19 -8.32
C ASP A 30 -10.12 -5.52 -7.88
N PRO A 31 -11.07 -6.25 -7.26
CA PRO A 31 -12.28 -5.64 -6.76
C PRO A 31 -11.96 -4.55 -5.72
N ALA A 32 -12.84 -3.55 -5.63
CA ALA A 32 -12.74 -2.53 -4.60
C ALA A 32 -12.76 -3.19 -3.21
N PRO A 33 -11.94 -2.72 -2.26
CA PRO A 33 -11.92 -3.28 -0.92
C PRO A 33 -13.29 -3.11 -0.28
N GLU A 34 -13.80 -4.17 0.33
CA GLU A 34 -14.94 -4.08 1.21
C GLU A 34 -14.53 -3.30 2.46
N LEU A 35 -15.21 -2.19 2.71
CA LEU A 35 -14.90 -1.30 3.81
C LEU A 35 -15.99 -1.42 4.89
N PRO A 36 -15.60 -1.44 6.18
CA PRO A 36 -16.59 -1.44 7.25
C PRO A 36 -17.41 -0.15 7.21
N PRO A 37 -18.71 -0.19 7.55
CA PRO A 37 -19.50 1.03 7.67
C PRO A 37 -18.95 1.90 8.82
N PRO A 38 -19.13 3.24 8.79
CA PRO A 38 -18.67 4.12 9.87
C PRO A 38 -19.17 3.71 11.26
N GLY A 39 -20.35 3.10 11.36
CA GLY A 39 -20.92 2.59 12.61
C GLY A 39 -20.16 1.43 13.25
N ALA A 40 -19.32 0.71 12.49
CA ALA A 40 -18.50 -0.38 13.01
C ALA A 40 -17.25 0.10 13.78
N PHE A 41 -16.86 1.37 13.62
CA PHE A 41 -15.76 1.97 14.39
C PHE A 41 -16.22 2.22 15.82
N ARG A 42 -15.43 1.84 16.82
CA ARG A 42 -15.76 2.04 18.25
C ARG A 42 -16.09 3.52 18.56
N PRO A 43 -16.98 3.80 19.53
CA PRO A 43 -17.30 5.18 19.93
C PRO A 43 -16.06 5.97 20.38
N GLY A 44 -16.15 7.30 20.38
CA GLY A 44 -15.05 8.20 20.71
C GLY A 44 -14.19 8.53 19.49
N THR A 45 -12.87 8.66 19.68
CA THR A 45 -11.91 9.08 18.63
C THR A 45 -12.00 8.21 17.37
N CYS A 46 -12.17 6.89 17.52
CA CYS A 46 -12.32 5.98 16.38
C CYS A 46 -13.51 6.34 15.48
N ARG A 47 -14.64 6.76 16.06
CA ARG A 47 -15.80 7.20 15.29
C ARG A 47 -15.60 8.56 14.65
N THR A 48 -14.91 9.47 15.34
CA THR A 48 -14.51 10.78 14.79
C THR A 48 -13.63 10.63 13.56
N VAL A 49 -12.70 9.67 13.55
CA VAL A 49 -11.76 9.46 12.43
C VAL A 49 -12.25 8.44 11.41
N ALA A 50 -13.41 7.82 11.61
CA ALA A 50 -13.93 6.76 10.73
C ALA A 50 -14.00 7.22 9.26
N GLU A 51 -14.68 8.34 8.99
CA GLU A 51 -14.82 8.84 7.62
C GLU A 51 -13.47 9.23 6.98
N PRO A 52 -12.56 9.96 7.67
CA PRO A 52 -11.18 10.15 7.20
C PRO A 52 -10.42 8.86 6.89
N VAL A 53 -10.54 7.83 7.73
CA VAL A 53 -9.86 6.54 7.52
C VAL A 53 -10.42 5.83 6.28
N LEU A 54 -11.75 5.81 6.13
CA LEU A 54 -12.42 5.21 4.98
C LEU A 54 -12.12 5.98 3.68
N SER A 55 -12.02 7.30 3.73
CA SER A 55 -11.68 8.12 2.57
C SER A 55 -10.26 7.85 2.09
N LEU A 56 -9.29 7.64 3.00
CA LEU A 56 -7.94 7.20 2.65
C LEU A 56 -7.94 5.83 1.96
N ALA A 57 -8.76 4.88 2.42
CA ALA A 57 -8.84 3.55 1.78
C ALA A 57 -9.31 3.67 0.33
N ARG A 58 -10.34 4.49 0.08
CA ARG A 58 -10.85 4.75 -1.26
C ARG A 58 -9.82 5.47 -2.13
N LEU A 59 -9.08 6.44 -1.57
CA LEU A 59 -8.00 7.14 -2.26
C LEU A 59 -6.88 6.18 -2.66
N ALA A 60 -6.37 5.40 -1.70
CA ALA A 60 -5.30 4.44 -1.92
C ALA A 60 -5.67 3.46 -3.03
N TYR A 61 -6.89 2.90 -3.00
CA TYR A 61 -7.37 2.01 -4.04
C TYR A 61 -7.43 2.67 -5.43
N ARG A 62 -7.98 3.89 -5.55
CA ARG A 62 -8.10 4.58 -6.85
C ARG A 62 -6.75 5.01 -7.43
N ALA A 63 -5.76 5.26 -6.58
CA ALA A 63 -4.47 5.82 -6.98
C ALA A 63 -3.30 4.81 -6.90
N LYS A 64 -3.55 3.55 -6.53
CA LYS A 64 -2.52 2.51 -6.30
C LYS A 64 -1.59 2.24 -7.49
N ASP A 65 -2.05 2.48 -8.71
CA ASP A 65 -1.30 2.27 -9.95
C ASP A 65 -1.08 3.57 -10.73
N ARG A 66 -1.47 4.72 -10.16
CA ARG A 66 -1.33 6.00 -10.85
C ARG A 66 0.09 6.54 -10.68
N PRO A 67 0.72 7.03 -11.76
CA PRO A 67 2.05 7.64 -11.67
C PRO A 67 2.03 9.01 -10.98
N THR A 68 0.85 9.62 -10.81
CA THR A 68 0.67 10.94 -10.19
C THR A 68 -0.58 10.96 -9.32
N VAL A 69 -0.61 11.89 -8.36
CA VAL A 69 -1.77 12.14 -7.50
C VAL A 69 -2.49 13.41 -7.99
N PRO A 70 -3.74 13.33 -8.47
CA PRO A 70 -4.45 14.48 -9.01
C PRO A 70 -4.83 15.46 -7.90
N ALA A 71 -5.10 16.72 -8.27
CA ALA A 71 -5.38 17.80 -7.32
C ALA A 71 -6.46 17.49 -6.25
N PRO A 72 -7.60 16.85 -6.59
CA PRO A 72 -8.59 16.47 -5.58
C PRO A 72 -8.06 15.49 -4.53
N ASP A 73 -7.28 14.49 -4.95
CA ASP A 73 -6.70 13.50 -4.02
C ASP A 73 -5.61 14.15 -3.14
N ARG A 74 -4.86 15.14 -3.66
CA ARG A 74 -3.91 15.93 -2.85
C ARG A 74 -4.60 16.76 -1.77
N ALA A 75 -5.70 17.42 -2.13
CA ALA A 75 -6.51 18.18 -1.18
C ALA A 75 -7.11 17.25 -0.10
N GLU A 76 -7.52 16.05 -0.49
CA GLU A 76 -8.03 15.05 0.44
C GLU A 76 -6.96 14.56 1.42
N LEU A 77 -5.73 14.28 0.96
CA LEU A 77 -4.61 13.95 1.84
C LEU A 77 -4.35 15.06 2.87
N ALA A 78 -4.34 16.32 2.44
CA ALA A 78 -4.15 17.46 3.35
C ALA A 78 -5.28 17.56 4.38
N ARG A 79 -6.54 17.49 3.93
CA ARG A 79 -7.73 17.53 4.79
C ARG A 79 -7.70 16.43 5.85
N VAL A 80 -7.45 15.18 5.43
CA VAL A 80 -7.41 14.04 6.35
C VAL A 80 -6.28 14.22 7.37
N GLN A 81 -5.08 14.65 6.95
CA GLN A 81 -3.98 14.87 7.88
C GLN A 81 -4.36 15.87 8.98
N THR A 82 -4.99 16.99 8.62
CA THR A 82 -5.48 17.97 9.61
C THR A 82 -6.44 17.34 10.61
N VAL A 83 -7.41 16.55 10.15
CA VAL A 83 -8.37 15.89 11.05
C VAL A 83 -7.68 14.90 11.98
N LEU A 84 -6.75 14.09 11.47
CA LEU A 84 -6.05 13.09 12.28
C LEU A 84 -5.11 13.74 13.32
N VAL A 85 -4.43 14.83 12.96
CA VAL A 85 -3.62 15.62 13.90
C VAL A 85 -4.49 16.19 15.03
N SER A 86 -5.67 16.74 14.69
CA SER A 86 -6.61 17.23 15.71
C SER A 86 -7.18 16.12 16.58
N ALA A 87 -7.44 14.93 16.03
CA ALA A 87 -7.97 13.79 16.79
C ALA A 87 -6.96 13.19 17.78
N ARG A 88 -5.65 13.34 17.49
CA ARG A 88 -4.57 12.77 18.31
C ARG A 88 -4.60 13.28 19.76
N SER A 89 -4.88 14.55 20.00
CA SER A 89 -4.79 15.16 21.33
C SER A 89 -5.79 14.59 22.35
N GLY A 90 -6.86 13.95 21.88
CA GLY A 90 -7.87 13.28 22.72
C GLY A 90 -7.87 11.76 22.59
N ALA A 91 -6.88 11.16 21.93
CA ALA A 91 -6.80 9.72 21.73
C ALA A 91 -6.13 9.03 22.94
N PRO A 92 -6.59 7.82 23.32
CA PRO A 92 -5.80 6.90 24.15
C PRO A 92 -4.42 6.63 23.53
N GLU A 93 -3.42 6.32 24.36
CA GLU A 93 -2.01 6.18 23.94
C GLU A 93 -1.83 5.15 22.82
N ASP A 94 -2.46 3.98 22.95
CA ASP A 94 -2.44 2.91 21.95
C ASP A 94 -3.02 3.35 20.59
N LEU A 95 -4.03 4.22 20.61
CA LEU A 95 -4.62 4.79 19.41
C LEU A 95 -3.81 5.97 18.85
N ALA A 96 -3.14 6.74 19.71
CA ALA A 96 -2.33 7.88 19.32
C ALA A 96 -1.15 7.45 18.43
N ASP A 97 -0.50 6.32 18.74
CA ASP A 97 0.58 5.76 17.94
C ASP A 97 0.10 5.32 16.54
N ALA A 98 -1.10 4.73 16.46
CA ALA A 98 -1.68 4.35 15.19
C ALA A 98 -2.07 5.57 14.34
N LEU A 99 -2.61 6.63 14.96
CA LEU A 99 -2.90 7.91 14.30
C LEU A 99 -1.62 8.54 13.74
N ASP A 100 -0.54 8.51 14.51
CA ASP A 100 0.77 9.02 14.09
C ASP A 100 1.33 8.32 12.88
N GLY A 101 1.25 6.99 12.85
CA GLY A 101 1.68 6.22 11.70
C GLY A 101 1.00 6.70 10.42
N VAL A 102 -0.30 7.00 10.49
CA VAL A 102 -1.05 7.53 9.34
C VAL A 102 -0.66 8.97 9.02
N VAL A 103 -0.56 9.85 10.02
CA VAL A 103 -0.17 11.27 9.83
C VAL A 103 1.21 11.38 9.18
N VAL A 104 2.17 10.57 9.63
CA VAL A 104 3.52 10.51 9.08
C VAL A 104 3.50 9.99 7.63
N ALA A 105 2.77 8.90 7.37
CA ALA A 105 2.66 8.36 6.02
C ALA A 105 2.02 9.36 5.03
N ILE A 106 0.98 10.10 5.46
CA ILE A 106 0.42 11.19 4.64
C ILE A 106 1.47 12.27 4.39
N GLY A 107 2.21 12.69 5.42
CA GLY A 107 3.27 13.69 5.30
C GLY A 107 4.32 13.30 4.27
N TYR A 108 4.80 12.05 4.32
CA TYR A 108 5.73 11.52 3.32
C TYR A 108 5.13 11.50 1.91
N ALA A 109 3.90 10.99 1.75
CA ALA A 109 3.25 10.96 0.45
C ALA A 109 3.09 12.38 -0.15
N ARG A 110 2.62 13.34 0.65
CA ARG A 110 2.47 14.74 0.24
C ARG A 110 3.79 15.38 -0.16
N LEU A 111 4.84 15.22 0.64
CA LEU A 111 6.16 15.74 0.33
C LEU A 111 6.68 15.23 -1.02
N ARG A 112 6.45 13.94 -1.31
CA ARG A 112 6.85 13.32 -2.58
C ARG A 112 6.02 13.81 -3.76
N VAL A 113 4.73 14.04 -3.55
CA VAL A 113 3.85 14.66 -4.55
C VAL A 113 4.29 16.09 -4.87
N ASP A 114 4.54 16.90 -3.84
CA ASP A 114 4.89 18.32 -4.00
C ASP A 114 6.28 18.50 -4.61
N SER A 115 7.21 17.58 -4.34
CA SER A 115 8.54 17.55 -4.96
C SER A 115 8.60 16.90 -6.35
N GLY A 116 7.48 16.38 -6.87
CA GLY A 116 7.45 15.67 -8.16
C GLY A 116 8.18 14.32 -8.15
N THR A 117 8.47 13.76 -6.97
CA THR A 117 9.17 12.48 -6.78
C THR A 117 8.23 11.37 -6.29
N PHE A 118 6.93 11.52 -6.54
CA PHE A 118 5.92 10.55 -6.13
C PHE A 118 6.13 9.18 -6.78
N GLN A 119 5.92 8.14 -5.98
CA GLN A 119 5.88 6.75 -6.40
C GLN A 119 4.65 6.08 -5.79
N PRO A 120 3.99 5.14 -6.49
CA PRO A 120 2.80 4.47 -5.96
C PRO A 120 3.04 3.71 -4.65
N SER A 121 4.29 3.33 -4.35
CA SER A 121 4.66 2.70 -3.07
C SER A 121 4.27 3.55 -1.85
N TYR A 122 4.32 4.87 -1.95
CA TYR A 122 3.96 5.74 -0.81
C TYR A 122 2.48 5.64 -0.45
N LEU A 123 1.60 5.34 -1.42
CA LEU A 123 0.19 5.07 -1.13
C LEU A 123 -0.02 3.67 -0.55
N ARG A 124 0.87 2.71 -0.84
CA ARG A 124 0.85 1.39 -0.17
C ARG A 124 1.28 1.49 1.29
N ASP A 125 2.29 2.31 1.58
CA ASP A 125 2.74 2.57 2.95
C ASP A 125 1.64 3.27 3.75
N LEU A 126 1.00 4.29 3.15
CA LEU A 126 -0.17 4.96 3.70
C LEU A 126 -1.33 3.97 3.95
N ASP A 127 -1.64 3.12 2.98
CA ASP A 127 -2.71 2.13 3.14
C ASP A 127 -2.40 1.13 4.27
N THR A 128 -1.15 0.70 4.38
CA THR A 128 -0.69 -0.18 5.47
C THR A 128 -0.87 0.48 6.85
N ALA A 129 -0.47 1.75 6.99
CA ALA A 129 -0.67 2.49 8.24
C ALA A 129 -2.16 2.66 8.56
N ARG A 130 -2.96 3.01 7.54
CA ARG A 130 -4.42 3.14 7.67
C ARG A 130 -5.07 1.83 8.11
N GLN A 131 -4.68 0.69 7.53
CA GLN A 131 -5.21 -0.62 7.91
C GLN A 131 -4.96 -0.93 9.38
N ARG A 132 -3.77 -0.59 9.91
CA ARG A 132 -3.45 -0.76 11.34
C ARG A 132 -4.35 0.12 12.21
N LEU A 133 -4.54 1.39 11.84
CA LEU A 133 -5.47 2.28 12.55
C LEU A 133 -6.92 1.76 12.50
N GLN A 134 -7.37 1.30 11.34
CA GLN A 134 -8.71 0.71 11.19
C GLN A 134 -8.87 -0.54 12.07
N ALA A 135 -7.90 -1.45 12.06
CA ALA A 135 -7.91 -2.65 12.88
C ALA A 135 -7.91 -2.32 14.38
N ALA A 136 -7.20 -1.27 14.79
CA ALA A 136 -7.26 -0.78 16.16
C ALA A 136 -8.62 -0.16 16.50
N CYS A 137 -9.40 0.30 15.52
CA CYS A 137 -10.64 1.04 15.74
C CYS A 137 -11.94 0.28 15.50
N VAL A 138 -11.91 -0.85 14.80
CA VAL A 138 -13.08 -1.70 14.54
C VAL A 138 -13.10 -2.84 15.56
N ALA A 139 -14.30 -3.21 16.03
CA ALA A 139 -14.52 -4.30 16.98
C ALA A 139 -14.84 -5.61 16.26
#